data_AF-A0A1E4EKK4-F1
#
_entry.id   AF-A0A1E4EKK4-F1
#
_cell.length_a   1.000
_cell.length_b   1.000
_cell.length_c   1.000
_cell.angle_alpha   90.00
_cell.angle_beta   90.00
_cell.angle_gamma   90.00
#
_symmetry.space_group_name_H-M   'P 1'
#
loop_
_entity.id
_entity.type
_entity.pdbx_description
1 polymer ?
#
loop_
_entity_poly.entity_id
_entity_poly.type
_entity_poly.pdbx_seq_one_letter_code
_entity_poly.pdbx_strand_id
1 'polypeptide(L)'
;MKSSLLAVAGLALALLITGCGSDSDFNSGDRNNYAISNQNANPNQPPANNALAPIVTLDSGTLSSTRGAAAIQFSPGATVTDADSTTLQNGVLTITAGTGLTLTGPATPDIGAVTGTGTTTLSVALSANATPIAIQQFVRAVTLASSNGTAVGANTVTVTLSDGTGQTSQPVTRNITVI
;
A
#
# COMPACT_ATOMS: atom_id res chain seq x y z
N MET A 1 0.29 61.61 -57.16
CA MET A 1 1.38 60.78 -56.62
C MET A 1 0.72 59.47 -56.17
N LYS A 2 0.74 58.45 -57.04
CA LYS A 2 1.48 57.17 -56.86
C LYS A 2 0.92 56.32 -55.70
N SER A 3 0.48 55.06 -55.82
CA SER A 3 0.24 54.14 -56.94
C SER A 3 -0.27 52.83 -56.31
N SER A 4 -1.26 52.18 -56.91
CA SER A 4 -1.69 50.80 -56.64
C SER A 4 -0.65 49.79 -57.14
N LEU A 5 -0.50 48.61 -56.51
CA LEU A 5 -0.25 47.33 -57.21
C LEU A 5 -0.39 46.11 -56.28
N LEU A 6 -0.98 45.05 -56.85
CA LEU A 6 -1.24 43.70 -56.34
C LEU A 6 -0.16 42.71 -56.84
N ALA A 7 -0.12 41.50 -56.23
CA ALA A 7 0.29 40.20 -56.80
C ALA A 7 1.81 39.85 -56.91
N VAL A 8 2.33 38.61 -56.81
CA VAL A 8 1.82 37.21 -56.61
C VAL A 8 3.02 36.23 -56.42
N ALA A 9 2.72 34.99 -55.94
CA ALA A 9 3.45 33.69 -56.06
C ALA A 9 4.75 33.45 -55.24
N GLY A 10 5.07 32.23 -54.76
CA GLY A 10 4.51 30.86 -54.93
C GLY A 10 5.11 29.89 -53.89
N LEU A 11 4.39 28.85 -53.45
CA LEU A 11 4.37 27.44 -53.94
C LEU A 11 5.48 26.50 -53.38
N ALA A 12 5.11 25.60 -52.45
CA ALA A 12 5.57 24.19 -52.28
C ALA A 12 4.83 23.60 -51.05
N LEU A 13 3.82 22.72 -51.16
CA LEU A 13 3.81 21.26 -51.43
C LEU A 13 4.57 20.39 -50.40
N ALA A 14 3.89 19.30 -49.97
CA ALA A 14 4.35 18.11 -49.22
C ALA A 14 4.32 18.25 -47.69
N LEU A 15 3.96 17.26 -46.85
CA LEU A 15 3.40 15.92 -46.99
C LEU A 15 3.01 15.49 -45.56
N LEU A 16 1.88 14.79 -45.39
CA LEU A 16 1.51 14.15 -44.13
C LEU A 16 2.53 13.05 -43.78
N ILE A 17 3.15 13.08 -42.60
CA ILE A 17 3.77 11.89 -42.01
C ILE A 17 3.29 11.78 -40.55
N THR A 18 2.39 10.82 -40.35
CA THR A 18 2.16 10.12 -39.09
C THR A 18 3.50 9.55 -38.61
N GLY A 19 3.91 9.88 -37.40
CA GLY A 19 5.12 9.32 -36.80
C GLY A 19 4.92 9.07 -35.33
N CYS A 20 4.44 7.88 -35.00
CA CYS A 20 4.61 7.29 -33.68
C CYS A 20 6.12 7.20 -33.43
N GLY A 21 6.64 8.00 -32.51
CA GLY A 21 7.98 7.80 -31.97
C GLY A 21 7.90 6.74 -30.86
N SER A 22 7.96 5.47 -31.26
CA SER A 22 8.39 4.40 -30.37
C SER A 22 9.88 4.60 -30.11
N ASP A 23 10.25 5.05 -28.90
CA ASP A 23 11.65 4.99 -28.46
C ASP A 23 12.00 3.53 -28.20
N SER A 24 12.35 2.86 -29.29
CA SER A 24 13.15 1.66 -29.31
C SER A 24 14.63 2.06 -29.25
N ASP A 25 15.06 2.68 -28.15
CA ASP A 25 16.48 2.90 -27.86
C ASP A 25 17.01 1.77 -26.95
N PHE A 26 16.87 0.55 -27.45
CA PHE A 26 17.79 -0.54 -27.12
C PHE A 26 18.30 -1.14 -28.44
N ASN A 27 18.98 -0.32 -29.24
CA ASN A 27 19.85 -0.88 -30.26
C ASN A 27 21.01 -1.58 -29.54
N SER A 28 20.85 -2.90 -29.37
CA SER A 28 21.89 -3.85 -29.00
C SER A 28 22.96 -3.89 -30.09
N GLY A 29 23.83 -2.87 -30.12
CA GLY A 29 24.79 -2.64 -31.20
C GLY A 29 26.26 -2.77 -30.83
N ASP A 30 26.68 -2.38 -29.61
CA ASP A 30 28.09 -2.42 -29.21
C ASP A 30 28.25 -2.84 -27.74
N ARG A 31 28.74 -4.06 -27.53
CA ARG A 31 28.91 -4.72 -26.23
C ARG A 31 30.20 -4.30 -25.50
N ASN A 32 30.39 -3.00 -25.28
CA ASN A 32 31.39 -2.53 -24.33
C ASN A 32 30.68 -1.84 -23.16
N ASN A 33 30.31 -2.68 -22.18
CA ASN A 33 29.78 -2.34 -20.87
C ASN A 33 30.75 -1.46 -20.07
N TYR A 34 30.86 -0.19 -20.44
CA TYR A 34 31.27 0.85 -19.50
C TYR A 34 29.98 1.38 -18.89
N ALA A 35 29.78 1.13 -17.60
CA ALA A 35 28.69 1.75 -16.87
C ALA A 35 28.83 3.26 -17.02
N ILE A 36 28.00 3.88 -17.85
CA ILE A 36 27.71 5.30 -17.75
C ILE A 36 26.90 5.41 -16.46
N SER A 37 27.61 5.50 -15.34
CA SER A 37 27.05 6.03 -14.10
C SER A 37 26.78 7.50 -14.39
N ASN A 38 25.62 7.78 -14.96
CA ASN A 38 25.12 9.12 -15.03
C ASN A 38 24.81 9.56 -13.59
N GLN A 39 25.84 10.04 -12.89
CA GLN A 39 25.70 10.71 -11.59
C GLN A 39 25.12 12.13 -11.75
N ASN A 40 24.79 12.55 -12.96
CA ASN A 40 24.07 13.77 -13.20
C ASN A 40 22.58 13.41 -13.26
N ALA A 41 21.92 13.48 -12.11
CA ALA A 41 20.47 13.47 -12.05
C ALA A 41 19.97 14.43 -13.14
N ASN A 42 19.23 13.89 -14.12
CA ASN A 42 18.57 14.72 -15.10
C ASN A 42 17.72 15.73 -14.30
N PRO A 43 17.93 17.05 -14.43
CA PRO A 43 17.18 18.05 -13.65
C PRO A 43 15.66 17.99 -13.92
N ASN A 44 15.28 17.32 -15.01
CA ASN A 44 13.90 17.08 -15.43
C ASN A 44 13.46 15.61 -15.19
N GLN A 45 14.30 14.77 -14.60
CA GLN A 45 13.86 13.49 -14.09
C GLN A 45 13.13 13.78 -12.77
N PRO A 46 11.86 13.37 -12.62
CA PRO A 46 11.19 13.42 -11.33
C PRO A 46 12.14 12.81 -10.29
N PRO A 47 12.28 13.41 -9.09
CA PRO A 47 13.09 12.79 -8.05
C PRO A 47 12.71 11.32 -7.94
N ALA A 48 13.71 10.44 -7.86
CA ALA A 48 13.46 9.02 -7.63
C ALA A 48 12.50 8.94 -6.43
N ASN A 49 11.33 8.34 -6.69
CA ASN A 49 10.28 8.11 -5.72
C ASN A 49 10.89 7.63 -4.40
N ASN A 50 10.99 8.52 -3.42
CA ASN A 50 11.57 8.23 -2.11
C ASN A 50 10.51 7.75 -1.11
N ALA A 51 9.41 7.15 -1.62
CA ALA A 51 8.30 6.67 -0.83
C ALA A 51 8.74 5.62 0.18
N LEU A 52 8.38 5.83 1.44
CA LEU A 52 8.68 4.95 2.55
C LEU A 52 7.46 4.12 2.90
N ALA A 53 7.69 2.84 3.22
CA ALA A 53 6.61 1.98 3.67
C ALA A 53 6.15 2.34 5.08
N PRO A 54 4.86 2.15 5.40
CA PRO A 54 4.37 2.31 6.75
C PRO A 54 4.99 1.27 7.68
N ILE A 55 5.15 1.65 8.95
CA ILE A 55 5.66 0.78 10.01
C ILE A 55 4.51 0.47 10.95
N VAL A 56 4.29 -0.82 11.19
CA VAL A 56 3.34 -1.33 12.19
C VAL A 56 4.15 -1.99 13.31
N THR A 57 3.72 -1.82 14.55
CA THR A 57 4.19 -2.65 15.66
C THR A 57 3.00 -3.23 16.40
N LEU A 58 3.16 -4.47 16.85
CA LEU A 58 2.18 -5.17 17.67
C LEU A 58 2.76 -5.34 19.08
N ASP A 59 1.88 -5.67 20.02
CA ASP A 59 2.31 -6.05 21.36
C ASP A 59 3.23 -7.27 21.29
N SER A 60 4.19 -7.35 22.21
CA SER A 60 5.09 -8.49 22.34
C SER A 60 4.47 -9.60 23.20
N GLY A 61 5.11 -10.77 23.20
CA GLY A 61 4.66 -11.94 23.96
C GLY A 61 3.49 -12.69 23.30
N THR A 62 3.07 -13.76 23.95
CA THR A 62 2.01 -14.65 23.46
C THR A 62 0.68 -14.29 24.09
N LEU A 63 -0.35 -14.09 23.28
CA LEU A 63 -1.73 -13.88 23.74
C LEU A 63 -2.45 -15.22 23.90
N SER A 64 -3.04 -15.48 25.06
CA SER A 64 -3.88 -16.67 25.28
C SER A 64 -5.32 -16.41 24.85
N SER A 65 -5.89 -17.30 24.04
CA SER A 65 -7.30 -17.27 23.64
C SER A 65 -7.98 -18.58 24.03
N THR A 66 -9.02 -18.50 24.86
CA THR A 66 -9.75 -19.69 25.32
C THR A 66 -10.82 -20.07 24.30
N ARG A 67 -10.92 -21.35 23.97
CA ARG A 67 -11.94 -21.85 23.03
C ARG A 67 -13.36 -21.53 23.52
N GLY A 68 -14.17 -20.98 22.61
CA GLY A 68 -15.58 -20.64 22.89
C GLY A 68 -15.78 -19.47 23.86
N ALA A 69 -14.70 -18.83 24.32
CA ALA A 69 -14.80 -17.66 25.17
C ALA A 69 -15.14 -16.39 24.39
N ALA A 70 -15.42 -15.31 25.12
CA ALA A 70 -15.63 -13.99 24.54
C ALA A 70 -14.38 -13.50 23.80
N ALA A 71 -14.59 -12.67 22.78
CA ALA A 71 -13.50 -12.07 22.01
C ALA A 71 -12.67 -11.12 22.87
N ILE A 72 -11.36 -11.11 22.65
CA ILE A 72 -10.39 -10.27 23.36
C ILE A 72 -9.63 -9.39 22.38
N GLN A 73 -9.17 -8.21 22.81
CA GLN A 73 -8.32 -7.35 21.98
C GLN A 73 -7.01 -8.06 21.67
N PHE A 74 -6.63 -8.12 20.39
CA PHE A 74 -5.44 -8.88 20.03
C PHE A 74 -4.14 -8.10 20.30
N SER A 75 -4.13 -6.78 20.08
CA SER A 75 -2.95 -5.94 20.27
C SER A 75 -3.29 -4.50 20.73
N PRO A 76 -3.79 -4.31 21.96
CA PRO A 76 -4.18 -2.99 22.49
C PRO A 76 -3.07 -1.93 22.52
N GLY A 77 -1.78 -2.31 22.51
CA GLY A 77 -0.64 -1.39 22.47
C GLY A 77 -0.04 -1.17 21.08
N ALA A 78 -0.67 -1.66 20.00
CA ALA A 78 -0.16 -1.53 18.64
C ALA A 78 0.19 -0.08 18.26
N THR A 79 1.20 0.14 17.42
CA THR A 79 1.50 1.46 16.85
C THR A 79 1.58 1.43 15.34
N VAL A 80 1.26 2.55 14.70
CA VAL A 80 1.35 2.72 13.25
C VAL A 80 1.94 4.10 12.95
N THR A 81 2.99 4.12 12.14
CA THR A 81 3.66 5.34 11.71
C THR A 81 3.97 5.29 10.23
N ASP A 82 3.99 6.45 9.60
CA ASP A 82 4.42 6.62 8.22
C ASP A 82 5.18 7.96 8.12
N ALA A 83 6.32 7.96 7.44
CA ALA A 83 7.28 9.07 7.54
C ALA A 83 7.03 10.17 6.51
N ASP A 84 6.34 9.86 5.42
CA ASP A 84 6.13 10.74 4.27
C ASP A 84 4.65 10.87 3.87
N SER A 85 3.74 10.10 4.47
CA SER A 85 2.29 10.17 4.24
C SER A 85 1.51 10.57 5.51
N THR A 86 0.73 11.65 5.42
CA THR A 86 -0.20 12.06 6.48
C THR A 86 -1.46 11.19 6.55
N THR A 87 -1.84 10.61 5.42
CA THR A 87 -2.96 9.67 5.24
C THR A 87 -2.52 8.53 4.34
N LEU A 88 -2.97 7.31 4.61
CA LEU A 88 -2.66 6.12 3.80
C LEU A 88 -3.79 5.77 2.83
N GLN A 89 -4.45 6.78 2.27
CA GLN A 89 -5.54 6.61 1.30
C GLN A 89 -5.09 5.72 0.14
N ASN A 90 -5.99 4.89 -0.38
CA ASN A 90 -5.73 3.89 -1.44
C ASN A 90 -4.83 2.72 -1.00
N GLY A 91 -4.33 2.75 0.23
CA GLY A 91 -3.68 1.61 0.86
C GLY A 91 -4.68 0.55 1.34
N VAL A 92 -4.14 -0.55 1.84
CA VAL A 92 -4.91 -1.67 2.39
C VAL A 92 -4.28 -2.13 3.69
N LEU A 93 -5.09 -2.16 4.76
CA LEU A 93 -4.74 -2.88 5.98
C LEU A 93 -5.24 -4.31 5.86
N THR A 94 -4.38 -5.30 6.10
CA THR A 94 -4.76 -6.72 6.16
C THR A 94 -4.30 -7.32 7.49
N ILE A 95 -5.22 -7.98 8.19
CA ILE A 95 -4.97 -8.73 9.42
C ILE A 95 -5.46 -10.15 9.19
N THR A 96 -4.55 -11.13 9.27
CA THR A 96 -4.87 -12.55 9.05
C THR A 96 -4.51 -13.36 10.28
N ALA A 97 -5.48 -14.08 10.82
CA ALA A 97 -5.32 -15.05 11.88
C ALA A 97 -5.23 -16.47 11.30
N GLY A 98 -4.64 -17.41 12.04
CA GLY A 98 -4.66 -18.81 11.66
C GLY A 98 -6.03 -19.46 11.81
N THR A 99 -6.12 -20.72 11.38
CA THR A 99 -7.38 -21.46 11.28
C THR A 99 -8.10 -21.60 12.62
N GLY A 100 -9.44 -21.48 12.59
CA GLY A 100 -10.31 -21.56 13.77
C GLY A 100 -10.40 -20.27 14.61
N LEU A 101 -9.56 -19.28 14.32
CA LEU A 101 -9.65 -17.94 14.89
C LEU A 101 -10.52 -17.04 14.01
N THR A 102 -11.24 -16.12 14.65
CA THR A 102 -12.02 -15.10 13.97
C THR A 102 -11.62 -13.71 14.46
N LEU A 103 -11.50 -12.78 13.53
CA LEU A 103 -11.17 -11.38 13.77
C LEU A 103 -12.41 -10.51 13.59
N THR A 104 -12.63 -9.58 14.50
CA THR A 104 -13.72 -8.60 14.40
C THR A 104 -13.18 -7.20 14.56
N GLY A 105 -13.35 -6.39 13.53
CA GLY A 105 -13.04 -4.96 13.58
C GLY A 105 -14.21 -4.15 14.17
N PRO A 106 -13.98 -2.89 14.58
CA PRO A 106 -15.04 -1.97 14.98
C PRO A 106 -16.10 -1.81 13.86
N ALA A 107 -17.37 -1.66 14.24
CA ALA A 107 -18.51 -1.70 13.31
C ALA A 107 -18.59 -0.52 12.34
N THR A 108 -18.17 0.67 12.78
CA THR A 108 -18.24 1.91 12.00
C THR A 108 -16.93 2.69 12.08
N PRO A 109 -15.83 2.15 11.51
CA PRO A 109 -14.55 2.84 11.54
C PRO A 109 -14.49 3.91 10.46
N ASP A 110 -14.03 5.10 10.84
CA ASP A 110 -13.82 6.21 9.91
C ASP A 110 -12.47 6.11 9.17
N ILE A 111 -12.00 4.89 8.89
CA ILE A 111 -10.76 4.68 8.12
C ILE A 111 -11.02 4.06 6.75
N GLY A 112 -12.21 3.52 6.51
CA GLY A 112 -12.58 2.94 5.22
C GLY A 112 -13.47 1.72 5.31
N ALA A 113 -13.60 1.01 4.19
CA ALA A 113 -14.49 -0.13 4.08
C ALA A 113 -13.84 -1.39 4.67
N VAL A 114 -14.41 -1.91 5.76
CA VAL A 114 -13.98 -3.15 6.40
C VAL A 114 -14.69 -4.34 5.77
N THR A 115 -13.92 -5.38 5.45
CA THR A 115 -14.42 -6.65 4.95
C THR A 115 -13.83 -7.81 5.76
N GLY A 116 -14.52 -8.95 5.78
CA GLY A 116 -14.04 -10.16 6.46
C GLY A 116 -14.17 -10.14 7.99
N THR A 117 -14.97 -9.25 8.55
CA THR A 117 -15.31 -9.29 9.99
C THR A 117 -15.98 -10.63 10.35
N GLY A 118 -15.59 -11.23 11.47
CA GLY A 118 -16.01 -12.57 11.88
C GLY A 118 -15.32 -13.72 11.13
N THR A 119 -14.30 -13.43 10.32
CA THR A 119 -13.53 -14.46 9.58
C THR A 119 -12.05 -14.46 9.99
N THR A 120 -11.24 -15.34 9.39
CA THR A 120 -9.80 -15.39 9.64
C THR A 120 -9.05 -14.19 9.09
N THR A 121 -9.60 -13.48 8.10
CA THR A 121 -8.92 -12.35 7.44
C THR A 121 -9.81 -11.12 7.48
N LEU A 122 -9.31 -10.06 8.11
CA LEU A 122 -9.90 -8.73 8.09
C LEU A 122 -9.12 -7.88 7.07
N SER A 123 -9.82 -7.22 6.16
CA SER A 123 -9.21 -6.29 5.21
C SER A 123 -9.94 -4.96 5.23
N VAL A 124 -9.17 -3.86 5.20
CA VAL A 124 -9.71 -2.50 5.16
C VAL A 124 -9.15 -1.77 3.96
N ALA A 125 -10.03 -1.38 3.02
CA ALA A 125 -9.68 -0.48 1.94
C ALA A 125 -9.66 0.95 2.49
N LEU A 126 -8.48 1.58 2.52
CA LEU A 126 -8.24 2.82 3.26
C LEU A 126 -8.75 4.06 2.50
N SER A 127 -9.50 4.89 3.22
CA SER A 127 -10.09 6.14 2.73
C SER A 127 -9.18 7.35 3.00
N ALA A 128 -9.62 8.55 2.62
CA ALA A 128 -8.92 9.81 2.94
C ALA A 128 -8.74 10.05 4.45
N ASN A 129 -9.61 9.47 5.28
CA ASN A 129 -9.57 9.65 6.74
C ASN A 129 -8.59 8.69 7.44
N ALA A 130 -7.96 7.77 6.70
CA ALA A 130 -7.03 6.76 7.21
C ALA A 130 -5.65 7.35 7.56
N THR A 131 -5.60 8.19 8.61
CA THR A 131 -4.32 8.64 9.19
C THR A 131 -3.63 7.48 9.93
N PRO A 132 -2.30 7.48 10.09
CA PRO A 132 -1.59 6.48 10.89
C PRO A 132 -2.18 6.32 12.30
N ILE A 133 -2.59 7.42 12.94
CA ILE A 133 -3.25 7.40 14.25
C ILE A 133 -4.61 6.71 14.20
N ALA A 134 -5.43 6.98 13.18
CA ALA A 134 -6.75 6.35 13.06
C ALA A 134 -6.62 4.84 12.78
N ILE A 135 -5.67 4.43 11.94
CA ILE A 135 -5.36 3.03 11.69
C ILE A 135 -4.84 2.35 12.96
N GLN A 136 -3.99 3.04 13.73
CA GLN A 136 -3.54 2.56 15.04
C GLN A 136 -4.73 2.28 15.96
N GLN A 137 -5.68 3.21 16.09
CA GLN A 137 -6.86 2.98 16.93
C GLN A 137 -7.72 1.81 16.42
N PHE A 138 -7.85 1.67 15.11
CA PHE A 138 -8.53 0.53 14.51
C PHE A 138 -7.87 -0.80 14.90
N VAL A 139 -6.54 -0.94 14.70
CA VAL A 139 -5.80 -2.16 15.03
C VAL A 139 -5.94 -2.50 16.52
N ARG A 140 -5.88 -1.51 17.41
CA ARG A 140 -6.09 -1.70 18.86
C ARG A 140 -7.51 -2.15 19.21
N ALA A 141 -8.51 -1.76 18.43
CA ALA A 141 -9.91 -2.12 18.63
C ALA A 141 -10.27 -3.49 18.06
N VAL A 142 -9.43 -4.09 17.20
CA VAL A 142 -9.70 -5.41 16.65
C VAL A 142 -9.67 -6.45 17.75
N THR A 143 -10.71 -7.28 17.77
CA THR A 143 -10.84 -8.40 18.70
C THR A 143 -10.65 -9.72 17.98
N LEU A 144 -10.21 -10.71 18.74
CA LEU A 144 -9.93 -12.07 18.31
C LEU A 144 -10.70 -13.05 19.21
N ALA A 145 -11.29 -14.07 18.59
CA ALA A 145 -11.93 -15.17 19.30
C ALA A 145 -11.51 -16.52 18.70
N SER A 146 -11.47 -17.55 19.54
CA SER A 146 -11.27 -18.94 19.11
C SER A 146 -12.61 -19.67 19.12
N SER A 147 -12.97 -20.31 18.00
CA SER A 147 -14.15 -21.19 17.98
C SER A 147 -13.96 -22.43 18.88
N ASN A 148 -15.07 -23.06 19.31
CA ASN A 148 -15.02 -24.28 20.13
C ASN A 148 -14.23 -25.44 19.48
N GLY A 149 -14.27 -25.54 18.15
CA GLY A 149 -13.58 -26.58 17.37
C GLY A 149 -12.11 -26.26 17.04
N THR A 150 -11.60 -25.11 17.48
CA THR A 150 -10.20 -24.72 17.20
C THR A 150 -9.24 -25.69 17.87
N ALA A 151 -8.16 -26.07 17.18
CA ALA A 151 -7.10 -26.88 17.77
C ALA A 151 -6.39 -26.09 18.89
N VAL A 152 -6.13 -26.76 20.01
CA VAL A 152 -5.31 -26.23 21.11
C VAL A 152 -3.85 -26.16 20.65
N GLY A 153 -3.15 -25.09 21.02
CA GLY A 153 -1.73 -24.92 20.71
C GLY A 153 -1.39 -23.57 20.07
N ALA A 154 -0.21 -23.52 19.44
CA ALA A 154 0.32 -22.31 18.85
C ALA A 154 -0.44 -21.89 17.59
N ASN A 155 -0.68 -20.59 17.48
CA ASN A 155 -1.31 -19.94 16.34
C ASN A 155 -0.68 -18.56 16.16
N THR A 156 -0.95 -17.88 15.05
CA THR A 156 -0.35 -16.58 14.72
C THR A 156 -1.37 -15.66 14.09
N VAL A 157 -1.21 -14.36 14.40
CA VAL A 157 -1.86 -13.27 13.66
C VAL A 157 -0.76 -12.51 12.93
N THR A 158 -0.98 -12.22 11.66
CA THR A 158 -0.08 -11.43 10.81
C THR A 158 -0.78 -10.17 10.36
N VAL A 159 -0.09 -9.03 10.42
CA VAL A 159 -0.57 -7.73 9.96
C VAL A 159 0.35 -7.20 8.86
N THR A 160 -0.25 -6.72 7.78
CA THR A 160 0.42 -5.93 6.73
C THR A 160 -0.38 -4.67 6.45
N LEU A 161 0.32 -3.61 6.10
CA LEU A 161 -0.27 -2.32 5.78
C LEU A 161 0.42 -1.76 4.53
N SER A 162 -0.35 -1.45 3.50
CA SER A 162 0.14 -0.69 2.36
C SER A 162 -0.34 0.76 2.43
N ASP A 163 0.41 1.65 1.79
CA ASP A 163 0.01 3.03 1.58
C ASP A 163 -0.49 3.26 0.14
N GLY A 164 -0.87 4.51 -0.16
CA GLY A 164 -1.32 4.93 -1.49
C GLY A 164 -0.22 5.15 -2.52
N THR A 165 1.05 5.05 -2.11
CA THR A 165 2.22 5.22 -2.97
C THR A 165 2.73 3.88 -3.53
N GLY A 166 2.13 2.77 -3.08
CA GLY A 166 2.44 1.42 -3.53
C GLY A 166 3.45 0.68 -2.65
N GLN A 167 3.88 1.28 -1.53
CA GLN A 167 4.77 0.63 -0.57
C GLN A 167 3.96 -0.17 0.45
N THR A 168 4.53 -1.25 0.97
CA THR A 168 3.88 -2.13 1.95
C THR A 168 4.84 -2.43 3.10
N SER A 169 4.33 -2.40 4.33
CA SER A 169 5.07 -2.76 5.53
C SER A 169 5.64 -4.17 5.44
N GLN A 170 6.71 -4.43 6.19
CA GLN A 170 7.04 -5.82 6.49
C GLN A 170 5.87 -6.48 7.24
N PRO A 171 5.61 -7.78 7.05
CA PRO A 171 4.63 -8.50 7.84
C PRO A 171 5.03 -8.52 9.32
N VAL A 172 4.14 -8.10 10.20
CA VAL A 172 4.36 -8.11 11.65
C VAL A 172 3.45 -9.16 12.26
N THR A 173 4.01 -10.00 13.12
CA THR A 173 3.30 -11.14 13.69
C THR A 173 3.09 -11.00 15.19
N ARG A 174 2.00 -11.59 15.69
CA ARG A 174 1.75 -11.80 17.11
C ARG A 174 1.41 -13.25 17.37
N ASN A 175 2.10 -13.83 18.35
CA ASN A 175 1.89 -15.22 18.75
C ASN A 175 0.60 -15.34 19.56
N ILE A 176 -0.21 -16.33 19.21
CA ILE A 176 -1.42 -16.70 19.93
C ILE A 176 -1.23 -18.12 20.46
N THR A 177 -1.72 -18.41 21.66
CA THR A 177 -1.89 -19.78 22.14
C THR A 177 -3.37 -20.02 22.41
N VAL A 178 -3.93 -20.99 21.72
CA VAL A 178 -5.29 -21.45 21.96
C VAL A 178 -5.27 -22.45 23.11
N ILE A 179 -6.12 -22.22 24.11
CA ILE A 179 -6.29 -23.07 25.29
C ILE A 179 -7.74 -23.58 25.39
#